data_AF-A0A1Q7XRF1-F1
#
_entry.id   AF-A0A1Q7XRF1-F1
#
_cell.length_a   1.000
_cell.length_b   1.000
_cell.length_c   1.000
_cell.angle_alpha   90.00
_cell.angle_beta   90.00
_cell.angle_gamma   90.00
#
_symmetry.space_group_name_H-M   'P 1'
#
loop_
_entity.id
_entity.type
_entity.pdbx_description
1 polymer ?
#
loop_
_entity_poly.entity_id
_entity_poly.type
_entity_poly.pdbx_seq_one_letter_code
_entity_poly.pdbx_strand_id
1 'polypeptide(L)'
;APELSPATIERDKMGFTFPFERWMRDVPLDENRSEWHGVDEVAGRRIETEFRRGKVHWARLWALAVLRGMRRHGHLPAMPAPASPRRILLLLSEVYASRGGIQAFGQSLIRGVAEAFPRAEVRVVSANDVEMPAAAAAAGRAFFRGCGPRSAPLRRIRMTLTVAREVLRHRPDVLVCGHINFAPLASALRLLGAPRAALLAYGIEAWAPSAGLRWAARRLGRTLAISRYTAQRMIAWGMRPGSMSILPVTVDGEAFRRVGPGRTAEGPTILTVARLDARERSKGVDRVIAQIPALRRRFPGLAYVIGGSGDDVPRLSALAEQLGVSDAVHFVGEVP
;
A
#
# COMPACT_ATOMS: atom_id res chain seq x y z
N ALA A 1 -36.62 34.48 5.08
CA ALA A 1 -35.30 34.01 4.57
C ALA A 1 -34.32 35.17 4.71
N PRO A 2 -33.04 34.96 5.04
CA PRO A 2 -32.09 36.07 5.10
C PRO A 2 -31.93 36.66 3.68
N GLU A 3 -32.24 37.93 3.52
CA GLU A 3 -32.05 38.66 2.26
C GLU A 3 -30.55 38.83 1.99
N LEU A 4 -30.09 38.31 0.85
CA LEU A 4 -28.73 38.49 0.39
C LEU A 4 -28.56 39.90 -0.18
N SER A 5 -27.41 40.53 0.08
CA SER A 5 -27.16 41.89 -0.40
C SER A 5 -27.10 41.95 -1.94
N PRO A 6 -27.48 43.07 -2.57
CA PRO A 6 -27.38 43.27 -4.02
C PRO A 6 -25.97 43.01 -4.57
N ALA A 7 -24.94 43.43 -3.84
CA ALA A 7 -23.54 43.17 -4.17
C ALA A 7 -23.15 41.68 -4.25
N THR A 8 -23.90 40.80 -3.57
CA THR A 8 -23.70 39.34 -3.63
C THR A 8 -24.34 38.73 -4.87
N ILE A 9 -25.45 39.31 -5.33
CA ILE A 9 -26.25 38.86 -6.47
C ILE A 9 -25.60 39.29 -7.80
N GLU A 10 -25.04 40.50 -7.87
CA GLU A 10 -24.65 41.16 -9.12
C GLU A 10 -23.15 41.01 -9.51
N ARG A 11 -22.41 40.06 -8.93
CA ARG A 11 -20.95 39.94 -9.20
C ARG A 11 -20.61 39.25 -10.53
N ASP A 12 -19.66 39.82 -11.27
CA ASP A 12 -19.23 39.37 -12.60
C ASP A 12 -18.68 37.93 -12.65
N LYS A 13 -18.16 37.40 -11.54
CA LYS A 13 -17.62 36.03 -11.44
C LYS A 13 -18.54 35.13 -10.61
N MET A 14 -19.40 34.38 -11.31
CA MET A 14 -20.35 33.40 -10.73
C MET A 14 -19.71 32.02 -10.40
N GLY A 15 -18.42 31.98 -10.06
CA GLY A 15 -17.86 30.80 -9.41
C GLY A 15 -18.60 30.54 -8.08
N PHE A 16 -18.69 29.28 -7.65
CA PHE A 16 -19.37 28.86 -6.42
C PHE A 16 -18.80 29.55 -5.16
N THR A 17 -19.22 30.78 -4.92
CA THR A 17 -19.00 31.57 -3.70
C THR A 17 -20.33 32.04 -3.14
N PHE A 18 -21.38 31.23 -3.33
CA PHE A 18 -22.45 31.22 -2.34
C PHE A 18 -21.78 30.87 -1.00
N PRO A 19 -22.01 31.61 0.10
CA PRO A 19 -21.39 31.34 1.39
C PRO A 19 -22.04 30.08 1.98
N PHE A 20 -21.77 28.95 1.33
CA PHE A 20 -22.51 27.69 1.46
C PHE A 20 -22.41 27.14 2.86
N GLU A 21 -21.25 27.33 3.49
CA GLU A 21 -21.07 27.07 4.91
C GLU A 21 -21.99 27.93 5.80
N ARG A 22 -22.03 29.25 5.57
CA ARG A 22 -22.88 30.17 6.35
C ARG A 22 -24.36 29.81 6.16
N TRP A 23 -24.79 29.61 4.92
CA TRP A 23 -26.15 29.19 4.62
C TRP A 23 -26.52 27.84 5.28
N MET A 24 -25.68 26.81 5.21
CA MET A 24 -25.97 25.53 5.88
C MET A 24 -25.91 25.60 7.41
N ARG A 25 -25.25 26.62 7.98
CA ARG A 25 -25.33 26.92 9.42
C ARG A 25 -26.68 27.54 9.79
N ASP A 26 -27.31 28.25 8.88
CA ASP A 26 -28.55 28.98 9.18
C ASP A 26 -29.81 28.18 8.82
N VAL A 27 -29.69 27.17 7.95
CA VAL A 27 -30.82 26.32 7.55
C VAL A 27 -30.93 25.06 8.45
N PRO A 28 -32.12 24.75 8.97
CA PRO A 28 -32.40 23.47 9.62
C PRO A 28 -32.43 22.37 8.54
N LEU A 29 -31.41 21.52 8.51
CA LEU A 29 -31.38 20.32 7.66
C LEU A 29 -32.29 19.19 8.21
N ASP A 30 -33.02 19.48 9.28
CA ASP A 30 -33.90 18.57 10.00
C ASP A 30 -35.12 18.14 9.18
N GLU A 31 -35.55 18.95 8.21
CA GLU A 31 -36.71 18.63 7.34
C GLU A 31 -36.49 17.40 6.45
N ASN A 32 -35.26 16.88 6.37
CA ASN A 32 -34.91 15.64 5.68
C ASN A 32 -34.66 14.45 6.63
N ARG A 33 -35.05 14.54 7.90
CA ARG A 33 -34.93 13.45 8.88
C ARG A 33 -36.13 12.51 8.76
N SER A 34 -35.97 11.43 7.99
CA SER A 34 -36.83 10.25 8.11
C SER A 34 -36.04 9.11 8.76
N GLU A 35 -36.74 8.18 9.43
CA GLU A 35 -36.13 6.98 10.01
C GLU A 35 -35.36 6.18 8.93
N TRP A 36 -34.16 5.71 9.28
CA TRP A 36 -33.09 5.47 8.32
C TRP A 36 -32.60 4.01 8.26
N HIS A 37 -32.45 3.47 7.05
CA HIS A 37 -31.72 2.21 6.78
C HIS A 37 -30.78 2.40 5.57
N GLY A 38 -29.56 2.93 5.73
CA GLY A 38 -28.63 3.06 4.58
C GLY A 38 -27.39 3.93 4.76
N VAL A 39 -27.42 4.95 5.60
CA VAL A 39 -26.19 5.54 6.14
C VAL A 39 -26.25 5.42 7.67
N ASP A 40 -25.10 5.48 8.30
CA ASP A 40 -24.99 5.30 9.75
C ASP A 40 -25.43 6.60 10.43
N GLU A 41 -26.58 6.57 11.10
CA GLU A 41 -27.16 7.74 11.78
C GLU A 41 -26.26 8.29 12.89
N VAL A 42 -25.49 7.43 13.57
CA VAL A 42 -24.52 7.87 14.58
C VAL A 42 -23.38 8.62 13.91
N ALA A 43 -22.87 8.10 12.80
CA ALA A 43 -21.82 8.76 12.02
C ALA A 43 -22.31 10.06 11.37
N GLY A 44 -23.54 10.08 10.86
CA GLY A 44 -24.19 11.26 10.28
C GLY A 44 -24.31 12.39 11.32
N ARG A 45 -24.84 12.08 12.51
CA ARG A 45 -24.92 13.04 13.62
C ARG A 45 -23.56 13.57 14.04
N ARG A 46 -22.52 12.74 14.03
CA ARG A 46 -21.15 13.17 14.33
C ARG A 46 -20.65 14.18 13.30
N ILE A 47 -20.83 13.92 12.01
CA ILE A 47 -20.42 14.83 10.93
C ILE A 47 -21.13 16.18 11.07
N GLU A 48 -22.44 16.16 11.33
CA GLU A 48 -23.24 17.36 11.54
C GLU A 48 -22.77 18.16 12.76
N THR A 49 -22.60 17.49 13.90
CA THR A 49 -22.10 18.13 15.14
C THR A 49 -20.74 18.78 14.91
N GLU A 50 -19.82 18.10 14.23
CA GLU A 50 -18.49 18.61 13.97
C GLU A 50 -18.48 19.74 12.93
N PHE A 51 -19.40 19.72 11.94
CA PHE A 51 -19.62 20.85 11.03
C PHE A 51 -20.09 22.10 11.80
N ARG A 52 -21.10 21.95 12.68
CA ARG A 52 -21.62 23.05 13.51
C ARG A 52 -20.51 23.66 14.38
N ARG A 53 -19.56 22.84 14.85
CA ARG A 53 -18.36 23.27 15.58
C ARG A 53 -17.23 23.84 14.72
N GLY A 54 -17.38 23.93 13.40
CA GLY A 54 -16.35 24.43 12.48
C GLY A 54 -15.20 23.47 12.23
N LYS A 55 -15.34 22.20 12.61
CA LYS A 55 -14.29 21.17 12.50
C LYS A 55 -14.37 20.34 11.23
N VAL A 56 -15.48 20.44 10.50
CA VAL A 56 -15.71 19.71 9.25
C VAL A 56 -16.13 20.70 8.18
N HIS A 57 -15.53 20.58 7.00
CA HIS A 57 -15.87 21.39 5.84
C HIS A 57 -17.32 21.13 5.38
N TRP A 58 -18.01 22.18 4.96
CA TRP A 58 -19.40 22.18 4.54
C TRP A 58 -19.75 21.07 3.53
N ALA A 59 -18.83 20.74 2.61
CA ALA A 59 -19.03 19.72 1.59
C ALA A 59 -19.39 18.33 2.16
N ARG A 60 -18.92 17.98 3.35
CA ARG A 60 -19.27 16.69 3.98
C ARG A 60 -20.71 16.66 4.48
N LEU A 61 -21.18 17.76 5.06
CA LEU A 61 -22.58 17.88 5.46
C LEU A 61 -23.50 17.94 4.23
N TRP A 62 -23.07 18.64 3.18
CA TRP A 62 -23.78 18.69 1.91
C TRP A 62 -23.90 17.31 1.25
N ALA A 63 -22.83 16.54 1.20
CA ALA A 63 -22.87 15.17 0.69
C ALA A 63 -23.89 14.31 1.47
N LEU A 64 -23.96 14.45 2.80
CA LEU A 64 -24.97 13.78 3.61
C LEU A 64 -26.40 14.21 3.24
N ALA A 65 -26.62 15.52 3.04
CA ALA A 65 -27.91 16.07 2.62
C ALA A 65 -28.32 15.58 1.22
N VAL A 66 -27.39 15.54 0.26
CA VAL A 66 -27.62 15.02 -1.09
C VAL A 66 -27.96 13.53 -1.04
N LEU A 67 -27.23 12.72 -0.26
CA LEU A 67 -27.54 11.30 -0.09
C LEU A 67 -28.93 11.06 0.51
N ARG A 68 -29.34 11.90 1.49
CA ARG A 68 -30.70 11.89 2.04
C ARG A 68 -31.73 12.20 0.95
N GLY A 69 -31.51 13.25 0.17
CA GLY A 69 -32.39 13.67 -0.92
C GLY A 69 -32.51 12.63 -2.05
N MET A 70 -31.39 12.14 -2.58
CA MET A 70 -31.36 11.12 -3.64
C MET A 70 -32.17 9.88 -3.23
N ARG A 71 -32.06 9.43 -1.99
CA ARG A 71 -32.88 8.31 -1.49
C ARG A 71 -34.37 8.64 -1.43
N ARG A 72 -34.75 9.81 -0.90
CA ARG A 72 -36.16 10.23 -0.81
C ARG A 72 -36.85 10.12 -2.17
N HIS A 73 -36.11 10.39 -3.24
CA HIS A 73 -36.58 10.30 -4.62
C HIS A 73 -36.28 8.96 -5.32
N GLY A 74 -35.80 7.94 -4.60
CA GLY A 74 -35.50 6.62 -5.16
C GLY A 74 -34.30 6.58 -6.11
N HIS A 75 -33.46 7.61 -6.11
CA HIS A 75 -32.28 7.76 -6.97
C HIS A 75 -30.97 7.37 -6.28
N LEU A 76 -31.02 6.82 -5.06
CA LEU A 76 -29.80 6.32 -4.43
C LEU A 76 -29.28 5.14 -5.26
N PRO A 77 -28.07 5.20 -5.83
CA PRO A 77 -27.51 4.04 -6.51
C PRO A 77 -27.45 2.90 -5.50
N ALA A 78 -27.77 1.68 -5.93
CA ALA A 78 -27.48 0.49 -5.14
C ALA A 78 -25.97 0.48 -4.88
N MET A 79 -25.56 0.89 -3.69
CA MET A 79 -24.17 0.74 -3.28
C MET A 79 -23.89 -0.75 -3.34
N PRO A 80 -22.93 -1.22 -4.15
CA PRO A 80 -22.60 -2.62 -4.15
C PRO A 80 -22.20 -2.97 -2.72
N ALA A 81 -23.00 -3.82 -2.09
CA ALA A 81 -22.71 -4.36 -0.78
C ALA A 81 -22.24 -5.80 -0.97
N PRO A 82 -21.03 -6.05 -1.51
CA PRO A 82 -20.37 -7.26 -1.05
C PRO A 82 -20.24 -7.11 0.47
N ALA A 83 -20.49 -8.18 1.22
CA ALA A 83 -20.20 -8.22 2.64
C ALA A 83 -18.73 -7.81 2.85
N SER A 84 -18.50 -6.54 3.15
CA SER A 84 -17.16 -6.01 3.30
C SER A 84 -16.56 -6.63 4.55
N PRO A 85 -15.30 -7.10 4.50
CA PRO A 85 -14.68 -7.69 5.66
C PRO A 85 -14.68 -6.66 6.80
N ARG A 86 -15.12 -7.07 7.99
CA ARG A 86 -15.07 -6.25 9.21
C ARG A 86 -13.79 -6.49 9.99
N ARG A 87 -13.13 -7.63 9.78
CA ARG A 87 -11.93 -8.05 10.50
C ARG A 87 -10.93 -8.63 9.52
N ILE A 88 -9.81 -7.94 9.36
CA ILE A 88 -8.75 -8.32 8.42
C ILE A 88 -7.48 -8.59 9.22
N LEU A 89 -6.89 -9.75 9.01
CA LEU A 89 -5.60 -10.10 9.59
C LEU A 89 -4.54 -10.16 8.48
N LEU A 90 -3.54 -9.30 8.56
CA LEU A 90 -2.37 -9.29 7.67
C LEU A 90 -1.19 -9.99 8.36
N LEU A 91 -0.61 -10.97 7.70
CA LEU A 91 0.54 -11.74 8.17
C LEU A 91 1.77 -11.38 7.34
N LEU A 92 2.63 -10.50 7.83
CA LEU A 92 3.74 -9.93 7.05
C LEU A 92 5.11 -10.42 7.55
N SER A 93 6.11 -10.40 6.68
CA SER A 93 7.47 -10.83 7.03
C SER A 93 8.20 -9.77 7.85
N GLU A 94 8.15 -8.53 7.37
CA GLU A 94 8.84 -7.38 7.94
C GLU A 94 8.29 -6.11 7.29
N VAL A 95 8.15 -5.03 8.05
CA VAL A 95 7.51 -3.79 7.62
C VAL A 95 8.34 -2.55 8.00
N TYR A 96 8.99 -2.53 9.17
CA TYR A 96 9.64 -1.34 9.72
C TYR A 96 11.06 -1.55 10.24
N ALA A 97 11.48 -2.80 10.49
CA ALA A 97 12.79 -3.12 11.08
C ALA A 97 13.96 -2.87 10.12
N SER A 98 13.72 -2.86 8.81
CA SER A 98 14.73 -2.51 7.81
C SER A 98 14.10 -1.79 6.61
N ARG A 99 14.95 -1.24 5.74
CA ARG A 99 14.54 -0.57 4.50
C ARG A 99 14.65 -1.53 3.31
N GLY A 100 13.63 -1.53 2.47
CA GLY A 100 13.61 -2.35 1.26
C GLY A 100 12.25 -2.35 0.57
N GLY A 101 12.21 -2.92 -0.63
CA GLY A 101 10.99 -2.96 -1.44
C GLY A 101 9.86 -3.77 -0.80
N ILE A 102 10.19 -4.85 -0.06
CA ILE A 102 9.20 -5.66 0.66
C ILE A 102 8.55 -4.84 1.78
N GLN A 103 9.36 -4.09 2.53
CA GLN A 103 8.92 -3.26 3.65
C GLN A 103 8.08 -2.08 3.15
N ALA A 104 8.54 -1.37 2.11
CA ALA A 104 7.77 -0.29 1.48
C ALA A 104 6.43 -0.78 0.91
N PHE A 105 6.41 -1.96 0.28
CA PHE A 105 5.17 -2.58 -0.17
C PHE A 105 4.26 -2.95 1.00
N GLY A 106 4.80 -3.51 2.08
CA GLY A 106 4.06 -3.84 3.30
C GLY A 106 3.39 -2.61 3.93
N GLN A 107 4.11 -1.48 4.00
CA GLN A 107 3.58 -0.20 4.50
C GLN A 107 2.43 0.31 3.60
N SER A 108 2.65 0.30 2.28
CA SER A 108 1.64 0.71 1.29
C SER A 108 0.40 -0.19 1.33
N LEU A 109 0.59 -1.50 1.52
CA LEU A 109 -0.49 -2.47 1.66
C LEU A 109 -1.31 -2.20 2.93
N ILE A 110 -0.67 -1.99 4.08
CA ILE A 110 -1.37 -1.69 5.34
C ILE A 110 -2.22 -0.43 5.19
N ARG A 111 -1.63 0.65 4.64
CA ARG A 111 -2.33 1.91 4.38
C ARG A 111 -3.50 1.71 3.41
N GLY A 112 -3.25 1.11 2.25
CA GLY A 112 -4.27 0.88 1.23
C GLY A 112 -5.43 0.01 1.72
N VAL A 113 -5.16 -1.03 2.51
CA VAL A 113 -6.22 -1.87 3.12
C VAL A 113 -7.02 -1.07 4.15
N ALA A 114 -6.37 -0.29 5.00
CA ALA A 114 -7.06 0.53 6.00
C ALA A 114 -7.93 1.63 5.36
N GLU A 115 -7.47 2.24 4.26
CA GLU A 115 -8.20 3.25 3.50
C GLU A 115 -9.37 2.64 2.70
N ALA A 116 -9.15 1.51 2.04
CA ALA A 116 -10.18 0.82 1.24
C ALA A 116 -11.29 0.21 2.09
N PHE A 117 -10.99 -0.21 3.32
CA PHE A 117 -11.94 -0.83 4.25
C PHE A 117 -12.05 -0.01 5.55
N PRO A 118 -12.63 1.19 5.52
CA PRO A 118 -12.62 2.11 6.65
C PRO A 118 -13.41 1.61 7.87
N ARG A 119 -14.28 0.62 7.69
CA ARG A 119 -15.06 -0.04 8.76
C ARG A 119 -14.43 -1.33 9.26
N ALA A 120 -13.32 -1.78 8.66
CA ALA A 120 -12.63 -2.99 9.09
C ALA A 120 -11.66 -2.68 10.23
N GLU A 121 -11.64 -3.57 11.21
CA GLU A 121 -10.52 -3.70 12.13
C GLU A 121 -9.39 -4.42 11.40
N VAL A 122 -8.28 -3.69 11.16
CA VAL A 122 -7.10 -4.23 10.48
C VAL A 122 -6.07 -4.58 11.53
N ARG A 123 -5.76 -5.87 11.67
CA ARG A 123 -4.68 -6.35 12.54
C ARG A 123 -3.51 -6.82 11.69
N VAL A 124 -2.30 -6.49 12.12
CA VAL A 124 -1.05 -6.86 11.45
C VAL A 124 -0.19 -7.63 12.42
N VAL A 125 0.22 -8.83 12.03
CA VAL A 125 1.27 -9.56 12.74
C VAL A 125 2.49 -9.63 11.83
N SER A 126 3.61 -9.10 12.29
CA SER A 126 4.87 -9.11 11.55
C SER A 126 5.90 -10.02 12.21
N ALA A 127 6.59 -10.82 11.39
CA ALA A 127 7.52 -11.84 11.89
C ALA A 127 8.84 -11.27 12.41
N ASN A 128 9.37 -10.22 11.79
CA ASN A 128 10.71 -9.71 12.10
C ASN A 128 10.71 -8.33 12.76
N ASP A 129 9.58 -7.63 12.82
CA ASP A 129 9.48 -6.35 13.53
C ASP A 129 9.31 -6.55 15.04
N VAL A 130 9.79 -5.60 15.84
CA VAL A 130 9.51 -5.53 17.28
C VAL A 130 8.20 -4.78 17.52
N GLU A 131 8.10 -3.58 16.98
CA GLU A 131 6.94 -2.70 17.09
C GLU A 131 6.82 -1.80 15.84
N MET A 132 5.69 -1.11 15.74
CA MET A 132 5.48 -0.09 14.72
C MET A 132 6.01 1.25 15.24
N PRO A 133 6.81 2.00 14.46
CA PRO A 133 7.28 3.33 14.88
C PRO A 133 6.11 4.27 15.17
N ALA A 134 6.24 5.11 16.20
CA ALA A 134 5.19 6.05 16.60
C ALA A 134 4.76 7.00 15.46
N ALA A 135 5.72 7.45 14.64
CA ALA A 135 5.45 8.26 13.45
C ALA A 135 4.58 7.53 12.40
N ALA A 136 4.73 6.20 12.28
CA ALA A 136 3.90 5.38 11.39
C ALA A 136 2.53 5.06 12.02
N ALA A 137 2.45 4.97 13.35
CA ALA A 137 1.20 4.71 14.07
C ALA A 137 0.15 5.82 13.87
N ALA A 138 0.59 7.06 13.65
CA ALA A 138 -0.30 8.19 13.37
C ALA A 138 -0.99 8.10 11.99
N ALA A 139 -0.49 7.26 11.07
CA ALA A 139 -0.95 7.19 9.68
C ALA A 139 -2.08 6.16 9.43
N GLY A 140 -2.51 5.35 10.41
CA GLY A 140 -3.50 4.30 10.13
C GLY A 140 -4.23 3.69 11.33
N ARG A 141 -5.39 3.07 11.05
CA ARG A 141 -6.24 2.32 12.00
C ARG A 141 -5.79 0.87 12.22
N ALA A 142 -4.51 0.57 12.01
CA ALA A 142 -4.00 -0.79 12.04
C ALA A 142 -3.42 -1.14 13.41
N PHE A 143 -3.89 -2.25 13.99
CA PHE A 143 -3.30 -2.81 15.22
C PHE A 143 -2.10 -3.65 14.86
N PHE A 144 -0.90 -3.13 15.13
CA PHE A 144 0.36 -3.78 14.76
C PHE A 144 0.94 -4.59 15.93
N ARG A 145 1.40 -5.81 15.63
CA ARG A 145 2.12 -6.66 16.58
C ARG A 145 3.35 -7.28 15.93
N GLY A 146 4.52 -6.90 16.43
CA GLY A 146 5.79 -7.50 16.04
C GLY A 146 6.13 -8.77 16.83
N CYS A 147 6.78 -9.72 16.16
CA CYS A 147 7.27 -10.97 16.75
C CYS A 147 8.80 -11.14 16.69
N GLY A 148 9.50 -10.14 16.13
CA GLY A 148 10.95 -10.11 16.01
C GLY A 148 11.68 -9.63 17.27
N PRO A 149 12.96 -9.21 17.15
CA PRO A 149 13.70 -9.02 15.89
C PRO A 149 14.06 -10.33 15.17
N ARG A 150 14.57 -10.24 13.93
CA ARG A 150 15.03 -11.40 13.16
C ARG A 150 16.09 -12.24 13.88
N SER A 151 16.91 -11.62 14.74
CA SER A 151 17.93 -12.27 15.57
C SER A 151 17.36 -13.03 16.77
N ALA A 152 16.11 -12.78 17.16
CA ALA A 152 15.56 -13.36 18.39
C ALA A 152 15.39 -14.88 18.29
N PRO A 153 15.79 -15.63 19.33
CA PRO A 153 15.50 -17.06 19.43
C PRO A 153 13.99 -17.27 19.52
N LEU A 154 13.51 -18.40 19.00
CA LEU A 154 12.09 -18.79 19.03
C LEU A 154 11.10 -17.81 18.38
N ARG A 155 11.54 -16.79 17.63
CA ARG A 155 10.64 -15.83 16.96
C ARG A 155 9.56 -16.50 16.10
N ARG A 156 9.90 -17.64 15.47
CA ARG A 156 8.96 -18.43 14.66
C ARG A 156 7.85 -19.05 15.51
N ILE A 157 8.18 -19.48 16.72
CA ILE A 157 7.21 -20.01 17.70
C ILE A 157 6.32 -18.87 18.19
N ARG A 158 6.91 -17.75 18.63
CA ARG A 158 6.18 -16.54 19.04
C ARG A 158 5.22 -16.09 17.94
N MET A 159 5.69 -16.06 16.70
CA MET A 159 4.88 -15.73 15.52
C MET A 159 3.70 -16.69 15.38
N THR A 160 3.97 -17.99 15.37
CA THR A 160 2.94 -19.03 15.23
C THR A 160 1.86 -18.92 16.30
N LEU A 161 2.27 -18.79 17.57
CA LEU A 161 1.36 -18.64 18.70
C LEU A 161 0.56 -17.34 18.64
N THR A 162 1.20 -16.24 18.24
CA THR A 162 0.54 -14.94 18.09
C THR A 162 -0.53 -15.00 17.00
N VAL A 163 -0.18 -15.49 15.81
CA VAL A 163 -1.15 -15.60 14.70
C VAL A 163 -2.27 -16.57 15.05
N ALA A 164 -1.97 -17.71 15.68
CA ALA A 164 -3.00 -18.65 16.13
C ALA A 164 -3.95 -18.00 17.15
N ARG A 165 -3.43 -17.27 18.14
CA ARG A 165 -4.23 -16.52 19.12
C ARG A 165 -5.10 -15.46 18.46
N GLU A 166 -4.56 -14.69 17.52
CA GLU A 166 -5.33 -13.70 16.76
C GLU A 166 -6.43 -14.38 15.95
N VAL A 167 -6.17 -15.48 15.23
CA VAL A 167 -7.21 -16.20 14.48
C VAL A 167 -8.30 -16.75 15.40
N LEU A 168 -7.94 -17.37 16.52
CA LEU A 168 -8.90 -17.99 17.44
C LEU A 168 -9.76 -16.96 18.19
N ARG A 169 -9.17 -15.84 18.62
CA ARG A 169 -9.87 -14.81 19.40
C ARG A 169 -10.54 -13.75 18.54
N HIS A 170 -9.83 -13.22 17.55
CA HIS A 170 -10.34 -12.16 16.70
C HIS A 170 -11.27 -12.70 15.60
N ARG A 171 -11.07 -13.96 15.16
CA ARG A 171 -11.88 -14.63 14.11
C ARG A 171 -11.95 -13.77 12.83
N PRO A 172 -10.81 -13.51 12.18
CA PRO A 172 -10.78 -12.61 11.02
C PRO A 172 -11.64 -13.15 9.88
N ASP A 173 -12.36 -12.25 9.22
CA ASP A 173 -13.18 -12.60 8.05
C ASP A 173 -12.29 -12.90 6.85
N VAL A 174 -11.09 -12.29 6.81
CA VAL A 174 -10.05 -12.49 5.80
C VAL A 174 -8.66 -12.53 6.46
N LEU A 175 -7.89 -13.58 6.13
CA LEU A 175 -6.46 -13.68 6.43
C LEU A 175 -5.65 -13.45 5.16
N VAL A 176 -4.79 -12.44 5.15
CA VAL A 176 -3.84 -12.21 4.04
C VAL A 176 -2.45 -12.68 4.47
N CYS A 177 -1.99 -13.76 3.84
CA CYS A 177 -0.69 -14.36 4.01
C CYS A 177 0.33 -13.61 3.16
N GLY A 178 1.17 -12.78 3.79
CA GLY A 178 2.10 -11.87 3.14
C GLY A 178 3.30 -12.52 2.47
N HIS A 179 3.55 -13.82 2.63
CA HIS A 179 4.68 -14.48 1.99
C HIS A 179 4.42 -15.99 1.87
N ILE A 180 4.97 -16.64 0.84
CA ILE A 180 4.74 -18.08 0.62
C ILE A 180 5.22 -18.96 1.77
N ASN A 181 6.27 -18.55 2.47
CA ASN A 181 6.77 -19.25 3.68
C ASN A 181 5.75 -19.29 4.83
N PHE A 182 4.72 -18.44 4.82
CA PHE A 182 3.63 -18.48 5.78
C PHE A 182 2.44 -19.31 5.32
N ALA A 183 2.45 -19.84 4.09
CA ALA A 183 1.35 -20.64 3.54
C ALA A 183 1.03 -21.89 4.38
N PRO A 184 2.00 -22.64 4.95
CA PRO A 184 1.67 -23.79 5.82
C PRO A 184 0.86 -23.37 7.05
N LEU A 185 1.30 -22.32 7.74
CA LEU A 185 0.60 -21.79 8.92
C LEU A 185 -0.79 -21.26 8.54
N ALA A 186 -0.88 -20.44 7.50
CA ALA A 186 -2.15 -19.90 7.03
C ALA A 186 -3.12 -21.02 6.63
N SER A 187 -2.64 -22.04 5.92
CA SER A 187 -3.45 -23.20 5.52
C SER A 187 -3.99 -23.98 6.71
N ALA A 188 -3.19 -24.16 7.78
CA ALA A 188 -3.66 -24.85 8.99
C ALA A 188 -4.74 -24.04 9.71
N LEU A 189 -4.53 -22.72 9.82
CA LEU A 189 -5.45 -21.81 10.52
C LEU A 189 -6.79 -21.59 9.79
N ARG A 190 -6.88 -21.90 8.49
CA ARG A 190 -8.16 -21.89 7.75
C ARG A 190 -9.21 -22.79 8.39
N LEU A 191 -8.78 -23.92 8.94
CA LEU A 191 -9.67 -24.91 9.57
C LEU A 191 -10.14 -24.48 10.97
N LEU A 192 -9.52 -23.45 11.56
CA LEU A 192 -9.71 -23.08 12.97
C LEU A 192 -10.44 -21.75 13.19
N GLY A 193 -10.57 -20.92 12.16
CA GLY A 193 -11.26 -19.63 12.31
C GLY A 193 -11.01 -18.57 11.25
N ALA A 194 -10.24 -18.88 10.19
CA ALA A 194 -9.98 -17.96 9.08
C ALA A 194 -10.34 -18.60 7.72
N PRO A 195 -11.63 -18.88 7.44
CA PRO A 195 -12.03 -19.69 6.29
C PRO A 195 -11.62 -19.10 4.94
N ARG A 196 -11.58 -17.75 4.85
CA ARG A 196 -11.09 -17.01 3.70
C ARG A 196 -9.64 -16.59 3.94
N ALA A 197 -8.74 -17.18 3.18
CA ALA A 197 -7.33 -16.81 3.19
C ALA A 197 -6.82 -16.56 1.78
N ALA A 198 -5.99 -15.53 1.64
CA ALA A 198 -5.32 -15.16 0.40
C ALA A 198 -3.80 -15.17 0.59
N LEU A 199 -3.06 -15.55 -0.45
CA LEU A 199 -1.60 -15.45 -0.50
C LEU A 199 -1.17 -14.20 -1.27
N LEU A 200 -0.33 -13.35 -0.71
CA LEU A 200 0.46 -12.40 -1.47
C LEU A 200 1.71 -13.09 -1.99
N ALA A 201 1.88 -13.08 -3.30
CA ALA A 201 2.98 -13.74 -3.98
C ALA A 201 3.94 -12.72 -4.59
N TYR A 202 5.11 -12.63 -3.97
CA TYR A 202 6.28 -11.88 -4.41
C TYR A 202 7.55 -12.65 -4.05
N GLY A 203 8.69 -12.15 -4.53
CA GLY A 203 9.99 -12.78 -4.31
C GLY A 203 10.25 -13.97 -5.21
N ILE A 204 11.52 -14.36 -5.28
CA ILE A 204 11.98 -15.53 -6.05
C ILE A 204 11.49 -16.85 -5.43
N GLU A 205 11.19 -16.81 -4.13
CA GLU A 205 10.67 -17.92 -3.34
C GLU A 205 9.31 -18.41 -3.86
N ALA A 206 8.51 -17.52 -4.47
CA ALA A 206 7.24 -17.87 -5.10
C ALA A 206 7.41 -18.55 -6.47
N TRP A 207 8.55 -18.37 -7.14
CA TRP A 207 8.76 -18.89 -8.50
C TRP A 207 9.13 -20.37 -8.51
N ALA A 208 9.90 -20.84 -7.53
CA ALA A 208 10.32 -22.23 -7.40
C ALA A 208 10.30 -22.75 -5.94
N PRO A 209 9.13 -22.74 -5.27
CA PRO A 209 9.00 -23.20 -3.89
C PRO A 209 9.22 -24.72 -3.73
N SER A 210 9.49 -25.17 -2.50
CA SER A 210 9.52 -26.60 -2.17
C SER A 210 8.15 -27.26 -2.33
N ALA A 211 8.10 -28.59 -2.46
CA ALA A 211 6.85 -29.34 -2.63
C ALA A 211 5.83 -29.07 -1.49
N GLY A 212 6.30 -28.96 -0.25
CA GLY A 212 5.45 -28.63 0.91
C GLY A 212 4.85 -27.22 0.82
N LEU A 213 5.62 -26.23 0.37
CA LEU A 213 5.13 -24.87 0.15
C LEU A 213 4.13 -24.81 -1.02
N ARG A 214 4.38 -25.55 -2.11
CA ARG A 214 3.43 -25.68 -3.23
C ARG A 214 2.09 -26.23 -2.74
N TRP A 215 2.13 -27.32 -1.97
CA TRP A 215 0.95 -27.95 -1.42
C TRP A 215 0.17 -27.01 -0.48
N ALA A 216 0.87 -26.30 0.41
CA ALA A 216 0.24 -25.37 1.34
C ALA A 216 -0.38 -24.15 0.62
N ALA A 217 0.33 -23.60 -0.37
CA ALA A 217 -0.15 -22.46 -1.15
C ALA A 217 -1.43 -22.80 -1.95
N ARG A 218 -1.52 -24.00 -2.54
CA ARG A 218 -2.74 -24.46 -3.26
C ARG A 218 -3.98 -24.57 -2.37
N ARG A 219 -3.81 -24.67 -1.06
CA ARG A 219 -4.90 -24.70 -0.09
C ARG A 219 -5.40 -23.30 0.29
N LEU A 220 -4.74 -22.24 -0.14
CA LEU A 220 -5.25 -20.88 0.04
C LEU A 220 -6.24 -20.56 -1.09
N GLY A 221 -7.34 -19.88 -0.78
CA GLY A 221 -8.46 -19.73 -1.71
C GLY A 221 -8.21 -18.74 -2.85
N ARG A 222 -7.29 -17.80 -2.63
CA ARG A 222 -6.89 -16.76 -3.58
C ARG A 222 -5.39 -16.51 -3.49
N THR A 223 -4.79 -16.10 -4.60
CA THR A 223 -3.40 -15.66 -4.67
C THR A 223 -3.32 -14.33 -5.41
N LEU A 224 -2.74 -13.34 -4.78
CA LEU A 224 -2.49 -11.99 -5.25
C LEU A 224 -1.02 -11.91 -5.67
N ALA A 225 -0.74 -12.10 -6.96
CA ALA A 225 0.61 -12.03 -7.49
C ALA A 225 0.98 -10.60 -7.85
N ILE A 226 2.21 -10.18 -7.54
CA ILE A 226 2.65 -8.80 -7.81
C ILE A 226 2.81 -8.46 -9.30
N SER A 227 2.83 -9.48 -10.17
CA SER A 227 2.99 -9.30 -11.60
C SER A 227 2.45 -10.51 -12.36
N ARG A 228 2.17 -10.31 -13.65
CA ARG A 228 1.84 -11.41 -14.57
C ARG A 228 2.93 -12.47 -14.64
N TYR A 229 4.20 -12.04 -14.58
CA TYR A 229 5.34 -12.96 -14.58
C TYR A 229 5.35 -13.87 -13.35
N THR A 230 5.21 -13.30 -12.14
CA THR A 230 5.10 -14.11 -10.91
C THR A 230 3.90 -15.04 -11.00
N ALA A 231 2.77 -14.57 -11.54
CA ALA A 231 1.59 -15.40 -11.71
C ALA A 231 1.85 -16.61 -12.64
N GLN A 232 2.47 -16.39 -13.79
CA GLN A 232 2.83 -17.44 -14.74
C GLN A 232 3.80 -18.45 -14.13
N ARG A 233 4.82 -17.99 -13.39
CA ARG A 233 5.75 -18.88 -12.67
C ARG A 233 5.01 -19.77 -11.68
N MET A 234 4.02 -19.23 -10.97
CA MET A 234 3.21 -20.00 -10.03
C MET A 234 2.27 -21.00 -10.70
N ILE A 235 1.65 -20.60 -11.82
CA ILE A 235 0.81 -21.50 -12.63
C ILE A 235 1.66 -22.65 -13.19
N ALA A 236 2.88 -22.37 -13.65
CA ALA A 236 3.79 -23.37 -14.21
C ALA A 236 4.09 -24.52 -13.23
N TRP A 237 4.11 -24.25 -11.92
CA TRP A 237 4.25 -25.31 -10.93
C TRP A 237 2.93 -25.84 -10.36
N GLY A 238 1.78 -25.38 -10.85
CA GLY A 238 0.47 -25.97 -10.58
C GLY A 238 -0.45 -25.17 -9.65
N MET A 239 -0.32 -23.84 -9.59
CA MET A 239 -1.41 -22.98 -9.09
C MET A 239 -2.53 -22.86 -10.14
N ARG A 240 -3.79 -22.83 -9.68
CA ARG A 240 -4.96 -22.72 -10.58
C ARG A 240 -5.08 -21.30 -11.13
N PRO A 241 -5.16 -21.07 -12.45
CA PRO A 241 -5.32 -19.74 -13.03
C PRO A 241 -6.49 -18.94 -12.44
N GLY A 242 -7.66 -19.56 -12.27
CA GLY A 242 -8.85 -18.90 -11.69
C GLY A 242 -8.75 -18.52 -10.20
N SER A 243 -7.68 -18.93 -9.51
CA SER A 243 -7.38 -18.50 -8.13
C SER A 243 -6.45 -17.29 -8.06
N MET A 244 -5.92 -16.86 -9.21
CA MET A 244 -4.88 -15.83 -9.30
C MET A 244 -5.52 -14.47 -9.61
N SER A 245 -4.99 -13.42 -9.00
CA SER A 245 -5.26 -12.03 -9.36
C SER A 245 -3.97 -11.25 -9.30
N ILE A 246 -3.85 -10.21 -10.12
CA ILE A 246 -2.67 -9.35 -10.13
C ILE A 246 -2.90 -8.18 -9.18
N LEU A 247 -2.01 -8.02 -8.20
CA LEU A 247 -1.95 -6.86 -7.32
C LEU A 247 -0.58 -6.19 -7.50
N PRO A 248 -0.45 -5.21 -8.42
CA PRO A 248 0.83 -4.54 -8.65
C PRO A 248 1.37 -3.90 -7.37
N VAL A 249 2.70 -3.87 -7.25
CA VAL A 249 3.36 -3.05 -6.22
C VAL A 249 3.11 -1.58 -6.55
N THR A 250 2.82 -0.79 -5.53
CA THR A 250 2.57 0.65 -5.65
C THR A 250 3.64 1.45 -4.93
N VAL A 251 3.68 2.75 -5.22
CA VAL A 251 4.48 3.75 -4.51
C VAL A 251 3.54 4.84 -3.98
N ASP A 252 3.96 5.56 -2.94
CA ASP A 252 3.19 6.69 -2.43
C ASP A 252 3.19 7.84 -3.46
N GLY A 253 2.04 8.18 -4.02
CA GLY A 253 1.90 9.22 -5.03
C GLY A 253 2.15 10.64 -4.50
N GLU A 254 2.04 10.86 -3.19
CA GLU A 254 2.39 12.15 -2.58
C GLU A 254 3.91 12.33 -2.50
N ALA A 255 4.63 11.23 -2.21
CA ALA A 255 6.09 11.21 -2.20
C ALA A 255 6.67 11.22 -3.63
N PHE A 256 6.14 10.36 -4.51
CA PHE A 256 6.58 10.19 -5.89
C PHE A 256 5.71 11.01 -6.86
N ARG A 257 5.75 12.33 -6.70
CA ARG A 257 5.09 13.28 -7.61
C ARG A 257 6.08 13.88 -8.60
N ARG A 258 5.57 14.27 -9.77
CA ARG A 258 6.36 14.98 -10.77
C ARG A 258 6.71 16.38 -10.24
N VAL A 259 7.98 16.62 -9.94
CA VAL A 259 8.48 17.90 -9.39
C VAL A 259 8.90 18.92 -10.46
N GLY A 260 8.62 18.67 -11.73
CA GLY A 260 9.00 19.54 -12.86
C GLY A 260 10.27 19.06 -13.59
N PRO A 261 10.71 19.77 -14.64
CA PRO A 261 11.89 19.41 -15.42
C PRO A 261 13.17 19.78 -14.66
N GLY A 262 13.55 18.97 -13.67
CA GLY A 262 14.87 19.05 -13.03
C GLY A 262 15.88 18.23 -13.82
N ARG A 263 16.42 18.76 -14.92
CA ARG A 263 17.61 18.16 -15.57
C ARG A 263 18.85 18.90 -15.06
N THR A 264 19.69 18.21 -14.32
CA THR A 264 20.97 18.73 -13.81
C THR A 264 22.18 18.30 -14.65
N ALA A 265 22.01 17.31 -15.54
CA ALA A 265 23.08 16.81 -16.40
C ALA A 265 23.00 17.41 -17.81
N GLU A 266 24.17 17.67 -18.41
CA GLU A 266 24.31 18.13 -19.79
C GLU A 266 23.71 17.12 -20.80
N GLY A 267 23.71 15.82 -20.46
CA GLY A 267 23.15 14.74 -21.26
C GLY A 267 22.02 13.94 -20.58
N PRO A 268 21.64 12.77 -21.12
CA PRO A 268 20.69 11.87 -20.46
C PRO A 268 21.30 11.21 -19.22
N THR A 269 20.48 11.00 -18.19
CA THR A 269 20.89 10.30 -16.97
C THR A 269 20.22 8.94 -16.88
N ILE A 270 21.02 7.88 -16.73
CA ILE A 270 20.53 6.56 -16.31
C ILE A 270 20.58 6.53 -14.78
N LEU A 271 19.52 6.06 -14.13
CA LEU A 271 19.46 5.93 -12.68
C LEU A 271 19.18 4.47 -12.30
N THR A 272 20.01 3.92 -11.42
CA THR A 272 19.72 2.66 -10.72
C THR A 272 19.71 2.93 -9.22
N VAL A 273 18.63 2.51 -8.53
CA VAL A 273 18.55 2.54 -7.07
C VAL A 273 18.37 1.13 -6.54
N ALA A 274 19.41 0.57 -5.91
CA ALA A 274 19.40 -0.80 -5.41
C ALA A 274 20.52 -1.06 -4.40
N ARG A 275 20.31 -2.01 -3.46
CA ARG A 275 21.43 -2.58 -2.66
C ARG A 275 22.50 -3.16 -3.60
N LEU A 276 23.76 -2.87 -3.34
CA LEU A 276 24.92 -3.28 -4.14
C LEU A 276 25.65 -4.45 -3.46
N ASP A 277 24.90 -5.52 -3.17
CA ASP A 277 25.38 -6.74 -2.51
C ASP A 277 25.93 -7.72 -3.56
N ALA A 278 27.11 -8.29 -3.31
CA ALA A 278 27.78 -9.24 -4.22
C ALA A 278 26.94 -10.50 -4.51
N ARG A 279 26.01 -10.87 -3.62
CA ARG A 279 25.06 -11.98 -3.78
C ARG A 279 23.84 -11.60 -4.61
N GLU A 280 23.62 -10.31 -4.87
CA GLU A 280 22.48 -9.77 -5.60
C GLU A 280 22.87 -9.11 -6.93
N ARG A 281 24.01 -9.52 -7.51
CA ARG A 281 24.50 -9.06 -8.83
C ARG A 281 23.50 -9.20 -9.97
N SER A 282 22.49 -10.07 -9.81
CA SER A 282 21.39 -10.22 -10.77
C SER A 282 20.60 -8.92 -11.04
N LYS A 283 20.77 -7.89 -10.20
CA LYS A 283 20.27 -6.52 -10.45
C LYS A 283 20.91 -5.84 -11.67
N GLY A 284 22.04 -6.34 -12.15
CA GLY A 284 22.60 -5.99 -13.46
C GLY A 284 23.27 -4.61 -13.55
N VAL A 285 23.75 -4.05 -12.43
CA VAL A 285 24.47 -2.77 -12.43
C VAL A 285 25.70 -2.82 -13.34
N ASP A 286 26.45 -3.92 -13.25
CA ASP A 286 27.60 -4.24 -14.11
C ASP A 286 27.23 -4.31 -15.60
N ARG A 287 26.07 -4.88 -15.93
CA ARG A 287 25.57 -4.94 -17.31
C ARG A 287 25.31 -3.55 -17.86
N VAL A 288 24.80 -2.62 -17.05
CA VAL A 288 24.60 -1.23 -17.46
C VAL A 288 25.96 -0.54 -17.66
N ILE A 289 26.91 -0.69 -16.72
CA ILE A 289 28.27 -0.14 -16.85
C ILE A 289 28.93 -0.61 -18.16
N ALA A 290 28.81 -1.90 -18.49
CA ALA A 290 29.36 -2.48 -19.72
C ALA A 290 28.80 -1.85 -21.01
N GLN A 291 27.62 -1.22 -20.98
CA GLN A 291 27.01 -0.57 -22.14
C GLN A 291 27.35 0.92 -22.24
N ILE A 292 27.88 1.55 -21.19
CA ILE A 292 28.19 2.99 -21.17
C ILE A 292 29.11 3.43 -22.31
N PRO A 293 30.20 2.71 -22.67
CA PRO A 293 31.06 3.12 -23.79
C PRO A 293 30.30 3.24 -25.11
N ALA A 294 29.42 2.27 -25.41
CA ALA A 294 28.61 2.28 -26.61
C ALA A 294 27.54 3.40 -26.58
N LEU A 295 26.94 3.63 -25.42
CA LEU A 295 25.91 4.65 -25.25
C LEU A 295 26.49 6.08 -25.35
N ARG A 296 27.67 6.35 -24.80
CA ARG A 296 28.32 7.67 -24.88
C ARG A 296 28.67 8.09 -26.30
N ARG A 297 28.96 7.14 -27.20
CA ARG A 297 29.14 7.44 -28.63
C ARG A 297 27.88 8.03 -29.27
N ARG A 298 26.70 7.66 -28.79
CA ARG A 298 25.40 8.14 -29.30
C ARG A 298 24.83 9.30 -28.48
N PHE A 299 25.14 9.34 -27.19
CA PHE A 299 24.66 10.33 -26.24
C PHE A 299 25.85 10.94 -25.51
N PRO A 300 26.56 11.91 -26.12
CA PRO A 300 27.57 12.68 -25.43
C PRO A 300 26.99 13.29 -24.14
N GLY A 301 27.77 13.30 -23.05
CA GLY A 301 27.32 13.79 -21.74
C GLY A 301 26.39 12.85 -20.96
N LEU A 302 26.21 11.60 -21.39
CA LEU A 302 25.45 10.61 -20.63
C LEU A 302 26.13 10.32 -19.28
N ALA A 303 25.32 10.34 -18.22
CA ALA A 303 25.74 9.98 -16.87
C ALA A 303 24.95 8.77 -16.36
N TYR A 304 25.62 7.89 -15.61
CA TYR A 304 25.00 6.77 -14.91
C TYR A 304 25.13 6.95 -13.40
N VAL A 305 24.01 7.26 -12.76
CA VAL A 305 23.92 7.47 -11.31
C VAL A 305 23.42 6.21 -10.64
N ILE A 306 24.16 5.74 -9.63
CA ILE A 306 23.88 4.52 -8.88
C ILE A 306 23.68 4.88 -7.41
N GLY A 307 22.43 4.79 -6.95
CA GLY A 307 22.05 4.95 -5.55
C GLY A 307 21.98 3.60 -4.84
N GLY A 308 22.67 3.49 -3.71
CA GLY A 308 22.73 2.32 -2.86
C GLY A 308 24.13 2.05 -2.33
N SER A 309 24.21 1.13 -1.38
CA SER A 309 25.45 0.70 -0.72
C SER A 309 25.56 -0.83 -0.72
N GLY A 310 26.79 -1.34 -0.54
CA GLY A 310 27.08 -2.76 -0.41
C GLY A 310 28.53 -3.11 -0.77
N ASP A 311 28.88 -4.37 -0.58
CA ASP A 311 30.23 -4.92 -0.75
C ASP A 311 30.65 -5.10 -2.22
N ASP A 312 29.73 -4.94 -3.18
CA ASP A 312 30.03 -5.05 -4.61
C ASP A 312 30.52 -3.73 -5.23
N VAL A 313 30.47 -2.61 -4.48
CA VAL A 313 30.92 -1.28 -4.95
C VAL A 313 32.36 -1.31 -5.48
N PRO A 314 33.37 -1.84 -4.77
CA PRO A 314 34.75 -1.83 -5.27
C PRO A 314 34.90 -2.54 -6.63
N ARG A 315 34.20 -3.65 -6.83
CA ARG A 315 34.22 -4.39 -8.09
C ARG A 315 33.57 -3.59 -9.23
N LEU A 316 32.46 -2.92 -8.95
CA LEU A 316 31.76 -2.10 -9.94
C LEU A 316 32.56 -0.86 -10.34
N SER A 317 33.26 -0.23 -9.38
CA SER A 317 34.20 0.86 -9.66
C SER A 317 35.36 0.40 -10.54
N ALA A 318 35.99 -0.73 -10.20
CA ALA A 318 37.06 -1.31 -11.01
C ALA A 318 36.59 -1.65 -12.44
N LEU A 319 35.34 -2.10 -12.61
CA LEU A 319 34.76 -2.33 -13.94
C LEU A 319 34.61 -1.02 -14.73
N ALA A 320 34.18 0.07 -14.09
CA ALA A 320 34.08 1.37 -14.75
C ALA A 320 35.46 1.90 -15.18
N GLU A 321 36.49 1.70 -14.35
CA GLU A 321 37.88 2.05 -14.66
C GLU A 321 38.42 1.24 -15.84
N GLN A 322 38.24 -0.09 -15.81
CA GLN A 322 38.65 -0.98 -16.89
C GLN A 322 38.02 -0.62 -18.24
N LEU A 323 36.79 -0.11 -18.21
CA LEU A 323 36.06 0.30 -19.41
C LEU A 323 36.29 1.78 -19.80
N GLY A 324 37.09 2.52 -19.02
CA GLY A 324 37.39 3.94 -19.27
C GLY A 324 36.16 4.85 -19.16
N VAL A 325 35.21 4.52 -18.28
CA VAL A 325 33.95 5.26 -18.08
C VAL A 325 33.74 5.75 -16.65
N SER A 326 34.78 5.76 -15.83
CA SER A 326 34.70 6.22 -14.42
C SER A 326 34.18 7.64 -14.28
N ASP A 327 34.43 8.51 -15.26
CA ASP A 327 33.92 9.89 -15.30
C ASP A 327 32.40 9.96 -15.49
N ALA A 328 31.79 8.91 -16.04
CA ALA A 328 30.36 8.84 -16.33
C ALA A 328 29.57 7.96 -15.34
N VAL A 329 30.23 7.29 -14.39
CA VAL A 329 29.57 6.40 -13.42
C VAL A 329 29.70 6.98 -12.02
N HIS A 330 28.57 7.36 -11.42
CA HIS A 330 28.53 8.04 -10.13
C HIS A 330 27.82 7.19 -9.07
N PHE A 331 28.59 6.71 -8.09
CA PHE A 331 28.03 6.06 -6.90
C PHE A 331 27.68 7.13 -5.87
N VAL A 332 26.40 7.31 -5.57
CA VAL A 332 25.91 8.36 -4.64
C VAL A 332 25.63 7.84 -3.23
N GLY A 333 25.93 6.57 -2.97
CA GLY A 333 25.68 5.93 -1.68
C GLY A 333 24.19 5.71 -1.41
N GLU A 334 23.84 5.45 -0.14
CA GLU A 334 22.46 5.23 0.27
C GLU A 334 21.58 6.47 0.04
N VAL A 335 20.42 6.26 -0.57
CA VAL A 335 19.43 7.32 -0.81
C VAL A 335 18.34 7.23 0.28
N PRO A 336 18.11 8.31 1.05
CA PRO A 336 17.28 8.29 2.26
C PRO A 336 15.77 8.14 2.05
#